data_AF-A0A367HST1-F1
#
_entry.id   AF-A0A367HST1-F1
#
_cell.length_a   1.000
_cell.length_b   1.000
_cell.length_c   1.000
_cell.angle_alpha   90.00
_cell.angle_beta   90.00
_cell.angle_gamma   90.00
#
_symmetry.space_group_name_H-M   'P 1'
#
loop_
_entity.id
_entity.type
_entity.pdbx_description
1 polymer ?
#
loop_
_entity_poly.entity_id
_entity_poly.type
_entity_poly.pdbx_seq_one_letter_code
_entity_poly.pdbx_strand_id
1 'polypeptide(L)'
;MVSYNGGKVHTMTPGQEEHPYPLCRGGGMNQNLTQFRTIDAPLTCKTCLTYAERRKSATVSTDSATDEGETMAAEKNDINTPEGKATLEQIAANIERAASLAEAENVEALEELGAETEALITSLRGKDSIKAKKKARDDWRAAATVQEKPKAKSKSVAPKEEAPPVKTYDQFEGVQELVNLGAEKVVEGVQLHVKASAMAEEIATIGFDMWTLIPNSKDLPDVMGDSDQAKKASGALKQAAGEALARSGMDAYDAEKELEKLWRLVQAKRTDVRAQRLRNLDSDNEQAQADRKRFAAVLKGKPDDVPASRWVADQYNTSLIGASERDAIEYHIKKNDGVLVLDALPARLRALVEFEPAMLEPKSAAELESPDVKLTAAVDVLEAAAKKVGKHFSAEEIAAASDEVRTKERERLENIIELAKEMLKATI
;
A
#
# COMPACT_ATOMS: atom_id res chain seq x y z
N MET A 1 -35.59 15.95 -6.07
CA MET A 1 -34.63 15.61 -4.99
C MET A 1 -34.26 16.93 -4.31
N VAL A 2 -34.65 17.14 -3.05
CA VAL A 2 -34.35 18.38 -2.31
C VAL A 2 -33.29 18.03 -1.26
N SER A 3 -32.17 18.75 -1.27
CA SER A 3 -31.17 18.70 -0.21
C SER A 3 -31.51 19.75 0.84
N TYR A 4 -31.45 19.40 2.12
CA TYR A 4 -31.64 20.33 3.23
C TYR A 4 -30.36 20.36 4.06
N ASN A 5 -29.58 21.43 3.96
CA ASN A 5 -28.69 21.85 5.04
C ASN A 5 -28.38 23.35 4.92
N GLY A 6 -28.72 24.12 5.97
CA GLY A 6 -28.52 25.58 6.03
C GLY A 6 -29.77 26.46 5.95
N GLY A 7 -30.99 25.91 5.97
CA GLY A 7 -32.22 26.70 6.10
C GLY A 7 -32.72 27.42 4.82
N LYS A 8 -32.33 26.99 3.62
CA LYS A 8 -32.93 27.48 2.36
C LYS A 8 -33.50 26.33 1.53
N VAL A 9 -34.78 26.46 1.18
CA VAL A 9 -35.48 25.61 0.21
C VAL A 9 -35.34 26.28 -1.16
N HIS A 10 -34.87 25.54 -2.17
CA HIS A 10 -34.81 26.04 -3.53
C HIS A 10 -35.85 25.34 -4.41
N THR A 11 -36.81 26.10 -4.89
CA THR A 11 -37.70 25.74 -6.01
C THR A 11 -37.16 26.36 -7.29
N MET A 12 -36.97 25.53 -8.32
CA MET A 12 -36.45 25.99 -9.61
C MET A 12 -37.61 26.57 -10.45
N THR A 13 -37.44 27.78 -10.98
CA THR A 13 -38.34 28.38 -11.96
C THR A 13 -37.81 28.09 -13.37
N PRO A 14 -38.66 27.74 -14.37
CA PRO A 14 -38.19 27.47 -15.72
C PRO A 14 -37.53 28.71 -16.35
N GLY A 15 -36.28 28.59 -16.81
CA GLY A 15 -35.60 29.62 -17.62
C GLY A 15 -34.26 30.15 -17.13
N GLN A 16 -33.72 29.69 -15.99
CA GLN A 16 -32.35 30.00 -15.58
C GLN A 16 -31.48 28.74 -15.59
N GLU A 17 -30.61 28.65 -16.59
CA GLU A 17 -29.51 27.68 -16.64
C GLU A 17 -28.30 28.29 -15.97
N GLU A 18 -28.13 28.05 -14.67
CA GLU A 18 -26.83 27.97 -14.00
C GLU A 18 -27.05 27.67 -12.51
N HIS A 19 -26.71 26.46 -12.08
CA HIS A 19 -26.10 26.33 -10.76
C HIS A 19 -25.16 25.12 -10.69
N PRO A 20 -23.94 25.29 -10.15
CA PRO A 20 -23.06 24.19 -9.78
C PRO A 20 -23.71 23.38 -8.65
N TYR A 21 -23.83 22.06 -8.84
CA TYR A 21 -24.08 21.14 -7.74
C TYR A 21 -22.74 20.61 -7.21
N PRO A 22 -22.61 20.38 -5.89
CA PRO A 22 -21.64 19.44 -5.39
C PRO A 22 -22.17 18.03 -5.69
N LEU A 23 -21.54 17.32 -6.63
CA LEU A 23 -21.72 15.89 -6.79
C LEU A 23 -20.76 15.19 -5.82
N CYS A 24 -21.31 14.57 -4.78
CA CYS A 24 -20.60 13.60 -3.97
C CYS A 24 -20.11 12.44 -4.86
N ARG A 25 -18.84 12.48 -5.25
CA ARG A 25 -18.08 11.33 -5.73
C ARG A 25 -16.72 11.32 -5.05
N GLY A 26 -16.71 10.77 -3.84
CA GLY A 26 -15.51 10.46 -3.09
C GLY A 26 -15.90 9.56 -1.94
N GLY A 27 -15.42 8.31 -1.94
CA GLY A 27 -15.59 7.42 -0.79
C GLY A 27 -14.92 8.05 0.42
N GLY A 28 -15.70 8.38 1.45
CA GLY A 28 -15.15 8.93 2.70
C GLY A 28 -16.03 9.92 3.48
N MET A 29 -17.25 10.27 3.05
CA MET A 29 -18.15 11.09 3.88
C MET A 29 -19.09 10.19 4.71
N ASN A 30 -19.01 10.35 6.02
CA ASN A 30 -19.82 9.65 7.02
C ASN A 30 -21.33 9.79 6.72
N GLN A 31 -22.02 8.67 6.55
CA GLN A 31 -23.45 8.59 6.23
C GLN A 31 -24.40 9.06 7.36
N ASN A 32 -23.89 9.52 8.51
CA ASN A 32 -24.72 9.86 9.67
C ASN A 32 -25.40 11.24 9.59
N LEU A 33 -25.16 12.07 8.56
CA LEU A 33 -25.71 13.43 8.47
C LEU A 33 -26.53 13.74 7.20
N THR A 34 -26.83 12.75 6.36
CA THR A 34 -27.71 12.94 5.19
C THR A 34 -28.95 12.06 5.31
N GLN A 35 -30.01 12.60 5.92
CA GLN A 35 -31.33 11.99 5.85
C GLN A 35 -31.93 12.27 4.46
N PHE A 36 -31.77 11.34 3.52
CA PHE A 36 -32.53 11.35 2.28
C PHE A 36 -33.91 10.73 2.54
N ARG A 37 -34.98 11.41 2.14
CA ARG A 37 -36.31 10.81 2.02
C ARG A 37 -36.63 10.58 0.56
N THR A 38 -37.11 9.38 0.24
CA THR A 38 -37.79 9.08 -1.02
C THR A 38 -39.08 9.89 -1.08
N ILE A 39 -39.31 10.54 -2.22
CA ILE A 39 -40.58 11.19 -2.55
C ILE A 39 -40.97 10.77 -3.97
N ASP A 40 -42.24 10.46 -4.18
CA ASP A 40 -42.85 10.08 -5.46
C ASP A 40 -42.99 11.26 -6.44
N ALA A 41 -42.10 12.25 -6.36
CA ALA A 41 -42.12 13.41 -7.23
C ALA A 41 -41.56 13.04 -8.62
N PRO A 42 -42.25 13.39 -9.72
CA PRO A 42 -41.78 13.10 -11.06
C PRO A 42 -40.42 13.78 -11.33
N LEU A 43 -39.49 13.04 -11.94
CA LEU A 43 -38.20 13.57 -12.38
C LEU A 43 -38.43 14.46 -13.61
N THR A 44 -38.25 15.77 -13.45
CA THR A 44 -38.44 16.75 -14.54
C THR A 44 -37.12 17.32 -15.09
N CYS A 45 -35.98 17.02 -14.45
CA CYS A 45 -34.67 17.48 -14.90
C CYS A 45 -34.13 16.61 -16.05
N LYS A 46 -33.75 17.24 -17.17
CA LYS A 46 -33.20 16.58 -18.37
C LYS A 46 -32.03 15.66 -18.05
N THR A 47 -31.08 16.10 -17.22
CA THR A 47 -29.91 15.30 -16.84
C THR A 47 -30.30 14.08 -16.00
N CYS A 48 -31.22 14.24 -15.04
CA CYS A 48 -31.72 13.13 -14.23
C CYS A 48 -32.51 12.11 -15.08
N LEU A 49 -33.26 12.60 -16.07
CA LEU A 49 -33.95 11.74 -17.05
C LEU A 49 -32.94 10.96 -17.89
N THR A 50 -31.92 11.61 -18.44
CA THR A 50 -30.85 10.93 -19.22
C THR A 50 -30.12 9.86 -18.40
N TYR A 51 -29.86 10.10 -17.11
CA TYR A 51 -29.25 9.08 -16.25
C TYR A 51 -30.20 7.92 -15.92
N ALA A 52 -31.48 8.19 -15.72
CA ALA A 52 -32.48 7.14 -15.52
C ALA A 52 -32.65 6.28 -16.78
N GLU A 53 -32.66 6.90 -17.96
CA GLU A 53 -32.68 6.22 -19.26
C GLU A 53 -31.43 5.37 -19.49
N ARG A 54 -30.23 5.90 -19.20
CA ARG A 54 -28.97 5.12 -19.27
C ARG A 54 -28.96 3.91 -18.34
N ARG A 55 -29.56 4.02 -17.15
CA ARG A 55 -29.66 2.90 -16.21
C ARG A 55 -30.64 1.84 -16.71
N LYS A 56 -31.78 2.26 -17.27
CA LYS A 56 -32.73 1.35 -17.92
C LYS A 56 -32.10 0.65 -19.14
N SER A 57 -31.35 1.37 -19.98
CA SER A 57 -30.66 0.75 -21.12
C SER A 57 -29.57 -0.23 -20.69
N ALA A 58 -28.85 0.06 -19.59
CA ALA A 58 -27.84 -0.84 -19.04
C ALA A 58 -28.42 -2.13 -18.41
N THR A 59 -29.66 -2.11 -17.94
CA THR A 59 -30.34 -3.31 -17.41
C THR A 59 -31.00 -4.15 -18.50
N VAL A 60 -31.30 -3.56 -19.67
CA VAL A 60 -31.91 -4.27 -20.81
C VAL A 60 -30.85 -4.91 -21.72
N SER A 61 -29.59 -4.46 -21.68
CA SER A 61 -28.54 -4.93 -22.59
C SER A 61 -27.83 -6.23 -22.16
N THR A 62 -28.31 -6.93 -21.13
CA THR A 62 -27.73 -8.20 -20.64
C THR A 62 -28.45 -9.47 -21.09
N ASP A 63 -29.53 -9.39 -21.89
CA ASP A 63 -30.34 -10.57 -22.24
C ASP A 63 -30.50 -10.85 -23.74
N SER A 64 -29.73 -10.24 -24.64
CA SER A 64 -29.74 -10.69 -26.05
C SER A 64 -28.55 -10.19 -26.87
N ALA A 65 -27.62 -11.09 -27.18
CA ALA A 65 -26.95 -11.20 -28.48
C ALA A 65 -25.90 -12.33 -28.45
N THR A 66 -26.29 -13.50 -28.96
CA THR A 66 -25.41 -14.36 -29.75
C THR A 66 -25.07 -13.63 -31.05
N ASP A 67 -23.81 -13.30 -31.30
CA ASP A 67 -23.10 -13.66 -32.55
C ASP A 67 -21.63 -13.18 -32.53
N GLU A 68 -20.84 -13.85 -33.35
CA GLU A 68 -19.39 -14.00 -33.42
C GLU A 68 -18.54 -12.72 -33.48
N GLY A 69 -17.44 -12.73 -32.71
CA GLY A 69 -16.44 -11.66 -32.66
C GLY A 69 -15.27 -12.05 -31.75
N GLU A 70 -14.46 -12.98 -32.24
CA GLU A 70 -13.32 -13.61 -31.57
C GLU A 70 -12.23 -12.58 -31.22
N THR A 71 -12.20 -12.14 -29.96
CA THR A 71 -10.97 -11.70 -29.30
C THR A 71 -10.86 -12.47 -28.00
N MET A 72 -9.88 -13.38 -27.91
CA MET A 72 -9.62 -14.21 -26.73
C MET A 72 -9.29 -13.34 -25.52
N ALA A 73 -10.31 -12.97 -24.76
CA ALA A 73 -10.15 -12.47 -23.41
C ALA A 73 -9.74 -13.67 -22.54
N ALA A 74 -8.48 -13.71 -22.13
CA ALA A 74 -7.97 -14.73 -21.22
C ALA A 74 -8.90 -14.87 -20.01
N GLU A 75 -9.51 -16.05 -19.88
CA GLU A 75 -10.42 -16.41 -18.81
C GLU A 75 -9.70 -16.22 -17.47
N LYS A 76 -10.30 -15.42 -16.57
CA LYS A 76 -9.66 -15.03 -15.31
C LYS A 76 -9.97 -16.08 -14.24
N ASN A 77 -8.96 -16.87 -13.86
CA ASN A 77 -9.11 -17.97 -12.91
C ASN A 77 -8.86 -17.51 -11.46
N ASP A 78 -9.91 -17.25 -10.66
CA ASP A 78 -9.75 -16.97 -9.23
C ASP A 78 -9.46 -18.27 -8.47
N ILE A 79 -8.35 -18.31 -7.72
CA ILE A 79 -7.88 -19.53 -7.05
C ILE A 79 -8.87 -20.11 -6.01
N ASN A 80 -9.86 -19.32 -5.58
CA ASN A 80 -10.85 -19.76 -4.60
C ASN A 80 -12.08 -20.40 -5.24
N THR A 81 -12.22 -20.34 -6.58
CA THR A 81 -13.33 -20.97 -7.31
C THR A 81 -12.96 -22.37 -7.79
N PRO A 82 -13.94 -23.22 -8.16
CA PRO A 82 -13.68 -24.54 -8.72
C PRO A 82 -12.76 -24.50 -9.96
N GLU A 83 -12.91 -23.49 -10.80
CA GLU A 83 -12.12 -23.31 -12.04
C GLU A 83 -10.66 -22.96 -11.72
N GLY A 84 -10.42 -22.09 -10.73
CA GLY A 84 -9.07 -21.80 -10.26
C GLY A 84 -8.39 -22.97 -9.57
N LYS A 85 -9.15 -23.83 -8.87
CA LYS A 85 -8.63 -25.09 -8.31
C LYS A 85 -8.26 -26.08 -9.40
N ALA A 86 -9.10 -26.25 -10.43
CA ALA A 86 -8.79 -27.08 -11.59
C ALA A 86 -7.54 -26.57 -12.33
N THR A 87 -7.38 -25.25 -12.44
CA THR A 87 -6.17 -24.63 -13.01
C THR A 87 -4.92 -24.97 -12.18
N LEU A 88 -5.00 -24.94 -10.85
CA LEU A 88 -3.90 -25.33 -9.96
C LEU A 88 -3.54 -26.82 -10.07
N GLU A 89 -4.54 -27.69 -10.22
CA GLU A 89 -4.33 -29.12 -10.46
C GLU A 89 -3.65 -29.37 -11.81
N GLN A 90 -4.05 -28.64 -12.85
CA GLN A 90 -3.41 -28.71 -14.17
C GLN A 90 -1.94 -28.24 -14.12
N ILE A 91 -1.66 -27.15 -13.38
CA ILE A 91 -0.28 -26.69 -13.15
C ILE A 91 0.54 -27.77 -12.44
N ALA A 92 -0.01 -28.42 -11.40
CA ALA A 92 0.67 -29.50 -10.70
C ALA A 92 0.95 -30.70 -11.62
N ALA A 93 -0.02 -31.09 -12.46
CA ALA A 93 0.15 -32.15 -13.44
C ALA A 93 1.22 -31.81 -14.51
N ASN A 94 1.34 -30.54 -14.90
CA ASN A 94 2.40 -30.09 -15.80
C ASN A 94 3.77 -30.16 -15.13
N ILE A 95 3.88 -29.79 -13.85
CA ILE A 95 5.12 -29.88 -13.08
C ILE A 95 5.59 -31.35 -12.97
N GLU A 96 4.68 -32.29 -12.73
CA GLU A 96 5.01 -33.72 -12.73
C GLU A 96 5.47 -34.24 -14.10
N ARG A 97 4.81 -33.80 -15.18
CA ARG A 97 5.22 -34.10 -16.56
C ARG A 97 6.59 -33.52 -16.88
N ALA A 98 6.90 -32.31 -16.40
CA ALA A 98 8.20 -31.68 -16.59
C ALA A 98 9.34 -32.51 -15.97
N ALA A 99 9.13 -33.12 -14.80
CA ALA A 99 10.13 -34.00 -14.19
C ALA A 99 10.44 -35.24 -15.08
N SER A 100 9.41 -35.81 -15.72
CA SER A 100 9.57 -36.95 -16.63
C SER A 100 10.25 -36.54 -17.95
N LEU A 101 9.93 -35.36 -18.48
CA LEU A 101 10.58 -34.81 -19.68
C LEU A 101 12.03 -34.42 -19.43
N ALA A 102 12.33 -33.89 -18.24
CA ALA A 102 13.69 -33.58 -17.80
C ALA A 102 14.54 -34.86 -17.68
N GLU A 103 13.98 -35.95 -17.13
CA GLU A 103 14.66 -37.26 -17.08
C GLU A 103 14.90 -37.86 -18.48
N ALA A 104 13.99 -37.59 -19.42
CA ALA A 104 14.10 -38.01 -20.81
C ALA A 104 14.99 -37.10 -21.68
N GLU A 105 15.57 -36.03 -21.13
CA GLU A 105 16.37 -35.02 -21.86
C GLU A 105 15.61 -34.41 -23.08
N ASN A 106 14.28 -34.36 -23.04
CA ASN A 106 13.46 -33.84 -24.14
C ASN A 106 13.20 -32.34 -23.99
N VAL A 107 14.18 -31.55 -24.45
CA VAL A 107 14.22 -30.09 -24.26
C VAL A 107 13.05 -29.37 -24.97
N GLU A 108 12.73 -29.74 -26.21
CA GLU A 108 11.65 -29.09 -26.98
C GLU A 108 10.28 -29.27 -26.31
N ALA A 109 9.96 -30.50 -25.86
CA ALA A 109 8.72 -30.76 -25.15
C ALA A 109 8.64 -30.06 -23.78
N LEU A 110 9.80 -29.84 -23.14
CA LEU A 110 9.89 -29.15 -21.85
C LEU A 110 9.68 -27.64 -22.02
N GLU A 111 10.18 -27.04 -23.11
CA GLU A 111 9.93 -25.64 -23.46
C GLU A 111 8.46 -25.39 -23.78
N GLU A 112 7.83 -26.24 -24.58
CA GLU A 112 6.40 -26.14 -24.92
C GLU A 112 5.52 -26.26 -23.66
N LEU A 113 5.77 -27.28 -22.83
CA LEU A 113 5.06 -27.47 -21.57
C LEU A 113 5.30 -26.30 -20.59
N GLY A 114 6.49 -25.67 -20.66
CA GLY A 114 6.81 -24.49 -19.85
C GLY A 114 6.01 -23.26 -20.24
N ALA A 115 5.84 -23.01 -21.54
CA ALA A 115 5.01 -21.92 -22.03
C ALA A 115 3.54 -22.10 -21.62
N GLU A 116 3.01 -23.32 -21.75
CA GLU A 116 1.64 -23.64 -21.30
C GLU A 116 1.48 -23.43 -19.79
N THR A 117 2.44 -23.90 -18.99
CA THR A 117 2.38 -23.80 -17.53
C THR A 117 2.48 -22.34 -17.06
N GLU A 118 3.32 -21.52 -17.69
CA GLU A 118 3.45 -20.11 -17.34
C GLU A 118 2.20 -19.30 -17.71
N ALA A 119 1.51 -19.67 -18.81
CA ALA A 119 0.21 -19.09 -19.15
C ALA A 119 -0.84 -19.39 -18.08
N LEU A 120 -0.92 -20.64 -17.60
CA LEU A 120 -1.83 -21.05 -16.51
C LEU A 120 -1.49 -20.33 -15.21
N ILE A 121 -0.22 -20.27 -14.80
CA ILE A 121 0.25 -19.53 -13.61
C ILE A 121 -0.13 -18.06 -13.73
N THR A 122 0.07 -17.46 -14.90
CA THR A 122 -0.25 -16.04 -15.12
C THR A 122 -1.75 -15.78 -15.06
N SER A 123 -2.60 -16.73 -15.46
CA SER A 123 -4.06 -16.60 -15.40
C SER A 123 -4.62 -16.52 -13.96
N LEU A 124 -3.93 -17.09 -12.96
CA LEU A 124 -4.42 -17.14 -11.58
C LEU A 124 -4.65 -15.73 -10.98
N ARG A 125 -5.76 -15.54 -10.27
CA ARG A 125 -6.17 -14.30 -9.58
C ARG A 125 -6.79 -14.63 -8.21
N GLY A 126 -7.17 -13.61 -7.46
CA GLY A 126 -7.80 -13.76 -6.14
C GLY A 126 -6.83 -13.61 -4.97
N LYS A 127 -7.38 -13.65 -3.76
CA LYS A 127 -6.61 -13.61 -2.51
C LYS A 127 -5.68 -14.83 -2.48
N ASP A 128 -4.42 -14.63 -2.09
CA ASP A 128 -3.33 -15.64 -2.06
C ASP A 128 -2.76 -16.10 -3.43
N SER A 129 -3.27 -15.58 -4.55
CA SER A 129 -2.76 -15.91 -5.89
C SER A 129 -1.27 -15.60 -6.08
N ILE A 130 -0.75 -14.52 -5.47
CA ILE A 130 0.68 -14.18 -5.55
C ILE A 130 1.55 -15.29 -4.94
N LYS A 131 1.14 -15.84 -3.79
CA LYS A 131 1.86 -16.92 -3.11
C LYS A 131 1.78 -18.22 -3.91
N ALA A 132 0.60 -18.53 -4.46
CA ALA A 132 0.39 -19.70 -5.30
C ALA A 132 1.25 -19.64 -6.59
N LYS A 133 1.28 -18.48 -7.26
CA LYS A 133 2.13 -18.26 -8.45
C LYS A 133 3.60 -18.43 -8.15
N LYS A 134 4.08 -17.86 -7.04
CA LYS A 134 5.48 -18.00 -6.64
C LYS A 134 5.84 -19.48 -6.42
N LYS A 135 5.03 -20.20 -5.64
CA LYS A 135 5.24 -21.63 -5.38
C LYS A 135 5.25 -22.44 -6.68
N ALA A 136 4.27 -22.25 -7.56
CA ALA A 136 4.20 -22.97 -8.83
C ALA A 136 5.42 -22.74 -9.74
N ARG A 137 5.96 -21.52 -9.79
CA ARG A 137 7.18 -21.22 -10.56
C ARG A 137 8.43 -21.84 -9.94
N ASP A 138 8.53 -21.84 -8.62
CA ASP A 138 9.65 -22.45 -7.90
C ASP A 138 9.62 -23.99 -8.09
N ASP A 139 8.45 -24.61 -7.98
CA ASP A 139 8.23 -26.04 -8.18
C ASP A 139 8.50 -26.45 -9.65
N TRP A 140 8.05 -25.65 -10.62
CA TRP A 140 8.38 -25.85 -12.04
C TRP A 140 9.89 -25.84 -12.30
N ARG A 141 10.61 -24.85 -11.76
CA ARG A 141 12.07 -24.78 -11.91
C ARG A 141 12.76 -26.00 -11.30
N ALA A 142 12.29 -26.46 -10.14
CA ALA A 142 12.83 -27.64 -9.49
C ALA A 142 12.61 -28.92 -10.33
N ALA A 143 11.44 -29.07 -10.95
CA ALA A 143 11.11 -30.20 -11.82
C ALA A 143 11.82 -30.15 -13.18
N ALA A 144 11.97 -28.96 -13.75
CA ALA A 144 12.63 -28.74 -15.04
C ALA A 144 14.16 -28.85 -14.98
N THR A 145 14.75 -28.77 -13.78
CA THR A 145 16.19 -28.94 -13.60
C THR A 145 16.51 -30.43 -13.52
N VAL A 146 17.30 -30.93 -14.48
CA VAL A 146 17.78 -32.33 -14.47
C VAL A 146 18.53 -32.57 -13.15
N GLN A 147 17.94 -33.31 -12.22
CA GLN A 147 18.67 -33.81 -11.08
C GLN A 147 19.73 -34.78 -11.59
N GLU A 148 21.01 -34.39 -11.52
CA GLU A 148 22.14 -35.29 -11.64
C GLU A 148 22.07 -36.32 -10.49
N LYS A 149 21.22 -37.35 -10.63
CA LYS A 149 21.32 -38.53 -9.79
C LYS A 149 22.64 -39.22 -10.14
N PRO A 150 23.48 -39.57 -9.15
CA PRO A 150 24.70 -40.32 -9.41
C PRO A 150 24.31 -41.69 -9.96
N LYS A 151 24.44 -41.89 -11.27
CA LYS A 151 24.14 -43.17 -11.91
C LYS A 151 25.17 -44.19 -11.47
N ALA A 152 24.69 -45.18 -10.71
CA ALA A 152 25.42 -46.39 -10.40
C ALA A 152 25.89 -47.07 -11.69
N LYS A 153 27.14 -47.54 -11.64
CA LYS A 153 27.90 -48.20 -12.72
C LYS A 153 27.03 -49.14 -13.57
N SER A 154 26.89 -48.83 -14.86
CA SER A 154 26.67 -49.88 -15.86
C SER A 154 27.28 -49.48 -17.22
N LYS A 155 28.05 -50.44 -17.74
CA LYS A 155 28.57 -50.70 -19.08
C LYS A 155 28.75 -49.54 -20.07
N SER A 156 29.98 -49.49 -20.61
CA SER A 156 30.44 -48.63 -21.69
C SER A 156 29.44 -48.55 -22.85
N VAL A 157 28.89 -47.36 -23.03
CA VAL A 157 28.27 -46.90 -24.28
C VAL A 157 29.21 -45.85 -24.87
N ALA A 158 29.36 -45.90 -26.19
CA ALA A 158 30.20 -45.04 -27.02
C ALA A 158 30.04 -43.54 -26.68
N PRO A 159 31.06 -42.70 -26.95
CA PRO A 159 31.05 -41.29 -26.59
C PRO A 159 29.81 -40.59 -27.17
N LYS A 160 28.91 -40.15 -26.28
CA LYS A 160 27.77 -39.31 -26.62
C LYS A 160 28.37 -37.94 -26.98
N GLU A 161 28.09 -37.52 -28.21
CA GLU A 161 28.45 -36.24 -28.80
C GLU A 161 28.14 -35.11 -27.78
N GLU A 162 29.15 -34.29 -27.46
CA GLU A 162 29.02 -33.18 -26.50
C GLU A 162 27.87 -32.27 -26.94
N ALA A 163 26.85 -32.12 -26.08
CA ALA A 163 25.79 -31.14 -26.32
C ALA A 163 26.44 -29.78 -26.56
N PRO A 164 26.01 -29.02 -27.60
CA PRO A 164 26.62 -27.73 -27.90
C PRO A 164 26.54 -26.82 -26.67
N PRO A 165 27.57 -26.00 -26.43
CA PRO A 165 27.62 -25.13 -25.26
C PRO A 165 26.36 -24.25 -25.22
N VAL A 166 25.66 -24.27 -24.07
CA VAL A 166 24.49 -23.42 -23.83
C VAL A 166 24.93 -21.97 -24.02
N LYS A 167 24.34 -21.30 -25.02
CA LYS A 167 24.69 -19.92 -25.32
C LYS A 167 24.29 -19.02 -24.16
N THR A 168 25.26 -18.27 -23.62
CA THR A 168 25.00 -17.22 -22.63
C THR A 168 24.39 -16.00 -23.33
N TYR A 169 23.66 -15.14 -22.59
CA TYR A 169 22.86 -14.05 -23.20
C TYR A 169 23.69 -13.07 -24.06
N ASP A 170 24.98 -12.93 -23.74
CA ASP A 170 25.98 -12.11 -24.43
C ASP A 170 26.44 -12.70 -25.78
N GLN A 171 26.11 -13.97 -26.05
CA GLN A 171 26.40 -14.63 -27.32
C GLN A 171 25.28 -14.49 -28.35
N PHE A 172 24.16 -13.83 -27.99
CA PHE A 172 23.08 -13.49 -28.91
C PHE A 172 23.27 -12.07 -29.44
N GLU A 173 23.32 -11.96 -30.77
CA GLU A 173 23.50 -10.69 -31.47
C GLU A 173 22.41 -9.67 -31.08
N GLY A 174 22.80 -8.43 -30.79
CA GLY A 174 21.91 -7.35 -30.36
C GLY A 174 21.47 -7.37 -28.88
N VAL A 175 21.63 -8.48 -28.15
CA VAL A 175 21.19 -8.55 -26.73
C VAL A 175 22.01 -7.62 -25.84
N GLN A 176 23.33 -7.56 -26.03
CA GLN A 176 24.19 -6.68 -25.22
C GLN A 176 23.84 -5.19 -25.43
N GLU A 177 23.44 -4.79 -26.64
CA GLU A 177 23.00 -3.42 -26.94
C GLU A 177 21.69 -3.10 -26.22
N LEU A 178 20.72 -4.02 -26.22
CA LEU A 178 19.47 -3.87 -25.48
C LEU A 178 19.69 -3.84 -23.96
N VAL A 179 20.63 -4.63 -23.43
CA VAL A 179 21.03 -4.59 -22.02
C VAL A 179 21.62 -3.22 -21.67
N ASN A 180 22.51 -2.69 -22.51
CA ASN A 180 23.11 -1.37 -22.29
C ASN A 180 22.04 -0.26 -22.36
N LEU A 181 21.17 -0.28 -23.37
CA LEU A 181 20.06 0.67 -23.48
C LEU A 181 19.10 0.58 -22.29
N GLY A 182 18.79 -0.64 -21.84
CA GLY A 182 18.00 -0.89 -20.65
C GLY A 182 18.67 -0.32 -19.39
N ALA A 183 19.97 -0.54 -19.22
CA ALA A 183 20.75 -0.01 -18.11
C ALA A 183 20.76 1.53 -18.11
N GLU A 184 20.93 2.18 -19.26
CA GLU A 184 20.83 3.64 -19.40
C GLU A 184 19.46 4.16 -18.96
N LYS A 185 18.37 3.49 -19.38
CA LYS A 185 17.00 3.87 -18.97
C LYS A 185 16.74 3.64 -17.49
N VAL A 186 17.31 2.60 -16.90
CA VAL A 186 17.26 2.39 -15.44
C VAL A 186 17.99 3.50 -14.71
N VAL A 187 19.19 3.90 -15.16
CA VAL A 187 19.95 5.01 -14.57
C VAL A 187 19.17 6.32 -14.68
N GLU A 188 18.59 6.62 -15.84
CA GLU A 188 17.73 7.79 -16.05
C GLU A 188 16.53 7.79 -15.08
N GLY A 189 15.85 6.64 -14.94
CA GLY A 189 14.75 6.46 -14.01
C GLY A 189 15.15 6.68 -12.55
N VAL A 190 16.30 6.18 -12.12
CA VAL A 190 16.84 6.40 -10.77
C VAL A 190 17.17 7.88 -10.56
N GLN A 191 17.78 8.57 -11.53
CA GLN A 191 18.06 10.00 -11.43
C GLN A 191 16.79 10.84 -11.31
N LEU A 192 15.75 10.52 -12.10
CA LEU A 192 14.44 11.18 -11.99
C LEU A 192 13.80 10.92 -10.62
N HIS A 193 13.90 9.70 -10.09
CA HIS A 193 13.40 9.38 -8.75
C HIS A 193 14.13 10.16 -7.65
N VAL A 194 15.46 10.28 -7.72
CA VAL A 194 16.25 11.09 -6.77
C VAL A 194 15.82 12.55 -6.82
N LYS A 195 15.63 13.11 -8.02
CA LYS A 195 15.11 14.48 -8.19
C LYS A 195 13.71 14.65 -7.62
N ALA A 196 12.81 13.70 -7.86
CA ALA A 196 11.47 13.73 -7.30
C ALA A 196 11.48 13.65 -5.76
N SER A 197 12.38 12.85 -5.18
CA SER A 197 12.58 12.74 -3.74
C SER A 197 13.11 14.05 -3.12
N ALA A 198 14.09 14.70 -3.76
CA ALA A 198 14.59 16.01 -3.34
C ALA A 198 13.51 17.09 -3.42
N MET A 199 12.73 17.13 -4.51
CA MET A 199 11.58 18.02 -4.65
C MET A 199 10.53 17.78 -3.57
N ALA A 200 10.27 16.52 -3.23
CA ALA A 200 9.34 16.17 -2.16
C ALA A 200 9.81 16.66 -0.78
N GLU A 201 11.12 16.64 -0.53
CA GLU A 201 11.74 17.19 0.68
C GLU A 201 11.64 18.72 0.75
N GLU A 202 11.85 19.42 -0.37
CA GLU A 202 11.65 20.87 -0.46
C GLU A 202 10.19 21.25 -0.20
N ILE A 203 9.23 20.55 -0.81
CA ILE A 203 7.80 20.77 -0.57
C ILE A 203 7.44 20.45 0.88
N ALA A 204 8.01 19.40 1.47
CA ALA A 204 7.81 19.08 2.88
C ALA A 204 8.38 20.17 3.80
N THR A 205 9.52 20.78 3.43
CA THR A 205 10.11 21.94 4.13
C THR A 205 9.21 23.16 4.06
N ILE A 206 8.70 23.50 2.88
CA ILE A 206 7.72 24.58 2.70
C ILE A 206 6.45 24.30 3.54
N GLY A 207 5.98 23.05 3.53
CA GLY A 207 4.83 22.63 4.33
C GLY A 207 5.06 22.81 5.83
N PHE A 208 6.23 22.42 6.33
CA PHE A 208 6.60 22.61 7.73
C PHE A 208 6.72 24.09 8.12
N ASP A 209 7.36 24.91 7.29
CA ASP A 209 7.44 26.36 7.50
C ASP A 209 6.05 27.00 7.52
N MET A 210 5.18 26.59 6.60
CA MET A 210 3.78 27.03 6.57
C MET A 210 3.02 26.65 7.84
N TRP A 211 3.15 25.42 8.35
CA TRP A 211 2.42 25.00 9.55
C TRP A 211 2.91 25.69 10.81
N THR A 212 4.22 25.93 10.93
CA THR A 212 4.76 26.60 12.11
C THR A 212 4.39 28.09 12.19
N LEU A 213 3.84 28.67 11.12
CA LEU A 213 3.19 29.99 11.16
C LEU A 213 1.73 29.94 11.62
N ILE A 214 1.14 28.74 11.70
CA ILE A 214 -0.25 28.51 12.11
C ILE A 214 -0.24 28.08 13.58
N PRO A 215 -1.00 28.76 14.47
CA PRO A 215 -1.11 28.34 15.85
C PRO A 215 -1.96 27.06 15.97
N ASN A 216 -1.54 26.18 16.88
CA ASN A 216 -2.28 24.99 17.28
C ASN A 216 -3.32 25.32 18.37
N SER A 217 -3.98 24.29 18.93
CA SER A 217 -4.98 24.45 19.99
C SER A 217 -4.45 25.05 21.30
N LYS A 218 -3.12 25.09 21.48
CA LYS A 218 -2.43 25.71 22.62
C LYS A 218 -1.86 27.09 22.30
N ASP A 219 -2.21 27.67 21.15
CA ASP A 219 -1.64 28.93 20.64
C ASP A 219 -0.11 28.90 20.42
N LEU A 220 0.42 27.71 20.13
CA LEU A 220 1.83 27.48 19.81
C LEU A 220 1.99 27.08 18.34
N PRO A 221 3.16 27.26 17.70
CA PRO A 221 3.40 26.80 16.32
C PRO A 221 2.95 25.36 16.07
N ASP A 222 2.28 25.07 14.95
CA ASP A 222 1.82 23.72 14.64
C ASP A 222 2.93 22.87 13.97
N VAL A 223 3.81 22.30 14.78
CA VAL A 223 4.92 21.45 14.33
C VAL A 223 4.47 20.15 13.66
N MET A 224 3.26 19.67 14.00
CA MET A 224 2.74 18.40 13.50
C MET A 224 1.88 18.58 12.23
N GLY A 225 1.38 19.80 12.00
CA GLY A 225 0.46 20.08 10.90
C GLY A 225 -0.93 19.47 11.11
N ASP A 226 -1.29 19.20 12.36
CA ASP A 226 -2.50 18.47 12.73
C ASP A 226 -3.71 19.37 12.99
N SER A 227 -3.49 20.68 13.16
CA SER A 227 -4.59 21.65 13.28
C SER A 227 -5.42 21.70 12.00
N ASP A 228 -6.70 22.04 12.14
CA ASP A 228 -7.60 22.17 10.99
C ASP A 228 -7.11 23.21 9.98
N GLN A 229 -6.50 24.30 10.46
CA GLN A 229 -5.95 25.34 9.60
C GLN A 229 -4.70 24.85 8.85
N ALA A 230 -3.81 24.10 9.49
CA ALA A 230 -2.65 23.51 8.82
C ALA A 230 -3.05 22.47 7.76
N LYS A 231 -4.09 21.68 8.04
CA LYS A 231 -4.69 20.74 7.08
C LYS A 231 -5.30 21.48 5.89
N LYS A 232 -6.07 22.55 6.12
CA LYS A 232 -6.63 23.40 5.06
C LYS A 232 -5.55 24.06 4.22
N ALA A 233 -4.51 24.60 4.83
CA ALA A 233 -3.38 25.20 4.13
C ALA A 233 -2.64 24.18 3.25
N SER A 234 -2.43 22.96 3.75
CA SER A 234 -1.88 21.85 2.95
C SER A 234 -2.78 21.47 1.77
N GLY A 235 -4.10 21.45 1.98
CA GLY A 235 -5.08 21.21 0.92
C GLY A 235 -5.04 22.30 -0.15
N ALA A 236 -4.97 23.57 0.26
CA ALA A 236 -4.85 24.72 -0.64
C ALA A 236 -3.55 24.67 -1.46
N LEU A 237 -2.42 24.30 -0.85
CA LEU A 237 -1.15 24.10 -1.56
C LEU A 237 -1.27 23.00 -2.64
N LYS A 238 -1.89 21.87 -2.30
CA LYS A 238 -2.14 20.77 -3.27
C LYS A 238 -3.07 21.24 -4.39
N GLN A 239 -4.15 21.95 -4.06
CA GLN A 239 -5.08 22.48 -5.07
C GLN A 239 -4.38 23.46 -6.02
N ALA A 240 -3.61 24.42 -5.49
CA ALA A 240 -2.88 25.39 -6.29
C ALA A 240 -1.86 24.73 -7.22
N ALA A 241 -1.20 23.65 -6.78
CA ALA A 241 -0.33 22.84 -7.62
C ALA A 241 -1.10 22.15 -8.76
N GLY A 242 -2.27 21.57 -8.47
CA GLY A 242 -3.14 20.98 -9.49
C GLY A 242 -3.60 21.99 -10.54
N GLU A 243 -4.01 23.19 -10.12
CA GLU A 243 -4.39 24.29 -11.03
C GLU A 243 -3.20 24.79 -11.86
N ALA A 244 -1.99 24.79 -11.30
CA ALA A 244 -0.77 25.11 -12.04
C ALA A 244 -0.46 24.05 -13.12
N LEU A 245 -0.62 22.76 -12.81
CA LEU A 245 -0.44 21.66 -13.77
C LEU A 245 -1.48 21.70 -14.89
N ALA A 246 -2.74 21.96 -14.57
CA ALA A 246 -3.79 22.12 -15.58
C ALA A 246 -3.47 23.26 -16.56
N ARG A 247 -2.93 24.40 -16.06
CA ARG A 247 -2.48 25.51 -16.91
C ARG A 247 -1.28 25.16 -17.80
N SER A 248 -0.49 24.16 -17.43
CA SER A 248 0.63 23.68 -18.26
C SER A 248 0.19 22.76 -19.41
N GLY A 249 -1.10 22.46 -19.52
CA GLY A 249 -1.67 21.60 -20.55
C GLY A 249 -1.70 20.11 -20.19
N MET A 250 -1.36 19.76 -18.94
CA MET A 250 -1.56 18.42 -18.41
C MET A 250 -3.06 18.17 -18.18
N ASP A 251 -3.56 17.01 -18.62
CA ASP A 251 -4.93 16.60 -18.34
C ASP A 251 -5.19 16.55 -16.82
N ALA A 252 -6.38 16.99 -16.39
CA ALA A 252 -6.71 17.11 -14.97
C ALA A 252 -6.64 15.78 -14.22
N TYR A 253 -7.00 14.66 -14.87
CA TYR A 253 -6.94 13.33 -14.28
C TYR A 253 -5.49 12.86 -14.08
N ASP A 254 -4.65 13.03 -15.10
CA ASP A 254 -3.24 12.67 -15.01
C ASP A 254 -2.50 13.57 -14.00
N ALA A 255 -2.80 14.87 -13.99
CA ALA A 255 -2.27 15.82 -13.02
C ALA A 255 -2.62 15.44 -11.58
N GLU A 256 -3.89 15.08 -11.31
CA GLU A 256 -4.32 14.67 -9.98
C GLU A 256 -3.58 13.41 -9.52
N LYS A 257 -3.46 12.40 -10.40
CA LYS A 257 -2.81 11.13 -10.10
C LYS A 257 -1.30 11.28 -9.85
N GLU A 258 -0.59 12.04 -10.69
CA GLU A 258 0.84 12.27 -10.50
C GLU A 258 1.12 13.15 -9.29
N LEU A 259 0.27 14.16 -9.05
CA LEU A 259 0.35 14.98 -7.84
C LEU A 259 0.10 14.15 -6.58
N GLU A 260 -0.81 13.18 -6.61
CA GLU A 260 -1.04 12.28 -5.48
C GLU A 260 0.20 11.42 -5.17
N LYS A 261 0.87 10.88 -6.19
CA LYS A 261 2.13 10.14 -6.00
C LYS A 261 3.21 11.02 -5.38
N LEU A 262 3.40 12.24 -5.90
CA LEU A 262 4.33 13.20 -5.32
C LEU A 262 3.96 13.52 -3.87
N TRP A 263 2.67 13.71 -3.56
CA TRP A 263 2.22 14.04 -2.22
C TRP A 263 2.47 12.91 -1.20
N ARG A 264 2.42 11.65 -1.63
CA ARG A 264 2.82 10.50 -0.79
C ARG A 264 4.31 10.55 -0.46
N LEU A 265 5.16 10.94 -1.42
CA LEU A 265 6.59 11.17 -1.17
C LEU A 265 6.81 12.34 -0.20
N VAL A 266 6.10 13.45 -0.39
CA VAL A 266 6.12 14.61 0.52
C VAL A 266 5.74 14.16 1.93
N GLN A 267 4.67 13.37 2.06
CA GLN A 267 4.21 12.86 3.34
C GLN A 267 5.26 12.00 4.04
N ALA A 268 5.95 11.12 3.31
CA ALA A 268 7.06 10.33 3.85
C ALA A 268 8.20 11.23 4.35
N LYS A 269 8.53 12.31 3.62
CA LYS A 269 9.60 13.25 3.97
C LYS A 269 9.29 14.20 5.12
N ARG A 270 8.01 14.39 5.49
CA ARG A 270 7.60 15.30 6.58
C ARG A 270 8.30 15.00 7.91
N THR A 271 8.41 13.72 8.26
CA THR A 271 9.04 13.31 9.53
C THR A 271 10.55 13.60 9.50
N ASP A 272 11.22 13.35 8.38
CA ASP A 272 12.65 13.66 8.21
C ASP A 272 12.91 15.16 8.31
N VAL A 273 12.14 15.96 7.56
CA VAL A 273 12.23 17.42 7.57
C VAL A 273 11.96 17.98 8.96
N ARG A 274 10.91 17.53 9.66
CA ARG A 274 10.61 17.96 11.02
C ARG A 274 11.78 17.68 11.95
N ALA A 275 12.27 16.43 11.96
CA ALA A 275 13.41 16.04 12.78
C ALA A 275 14.64 16.91 12.50
N GLN A 276 14.98 17.13 11.23
CA GLN A 276 16.09 17.98 10.83
C GLN A 276 15.91 19.44 11.26
N ARG A 277 14.72 20.02 11.05
CA ARG A 277 14.44 21.42 11.45
C ARG A 277 14.50 21.62 12.95
N LEU A 278 13.97 20.67 13.73
CA LEU A 278 14.08 20.72 15.18
C LEU A 278 15.53 20.61 15.65
N ARG A 279 16.34 19.69 15.08
CA ARG A 279 17.78 19.60 15.39
C ARG A 279 18.54 20.88 15.06
N ASN A 280 18.17 21.55 13.97
CA ASN A 280 18.81 22.80 13.56
C ASN A 280 18.56 23.96 14.54
N LEU A 281 17.60 23.84 15.48
CA LEU A 281 17.36 24.86 16.50
C LEU A 281 18.57 25.14 17.40
N ASP A 282 19.54 24.23 17.48
CA ASP A 282 20.77 24.42 18.26
C ASP A 282 21.94 24.96 17.44
N SER A 283 21.75 25.18 16.13
CA SER A 283 22.79 25.72 15.25
C SER A 283 22.88 27.25 15.31
N ASP A 284 24.02 27.81 14.91
CA ASP A 284 24.27 29.26 14.87
C ASP A 284 24.06 29.90 13.49
N ASN A 285 23.16 29.34 12.68
CA ASN A 285 22.82 29.90 11.37
C ASN A 285 21.54 30.78 11.44
N GLU A 286 21.34 31.60 10.39
CA GLU A 286 20.21 32.54 10.30
C GLU A 286 18.85 31.83 10.39
N GLN A 287 18.73 30.65 9.75
CA GLN A 287 17.50 29.86 9.79
C GLN A 287 17.17 29.39 11.21
N ALA A 288 18.16 28.91 11.95
CA ALA A 288 18.00 28.49 13.35
C ALA A 288 17.57 29.68 14.23
N GLN A 289 18.12 30.88 14.00
CA GLN A 289 17.70 32.08 14.71
C GLN A 289 16.25 32.46 14.39
N ALA A 290 15.84 32.39 13.12
CA ALA A 290 14.46 32.63 12.70
C ALA A 290 13.49 31.60 13.32
N ASP A 291 13.87 30.33 13.33
CA ASP A 291 13.08 29.26 13.94
C ASP A 291 12.98 29.43 15.45
N ARG A 292 14.08 29.76 16.16
CA ARG A 292 14.05 30.07 17.60
C ARG A 292 13.12 31.24 17.92
N LYS A 293 13.06 32.28 17.07
CA LYS A 293 12.08 33.36 17.21
C LYS A 293 10.65 32.86 17.04
N ARG A 294 10.40 31.98 16.05
CA ARG A 294 9.08 31.36 15.82
C ARG A 294 8.65 30.49 17.01
N PHE A 295 9.59 29.79 17.63
CA PHE A 295 9.38 28.95 18.82
C PHE A 295 9.54 29.70 20.16
N ALA A 296 9.63 31.02 20.19
CA ALA A 296 9.92 31.77 21.41
C ALA A 296 8.93 31.48 22.55
N ALA A 297 7.65 31.31 22.25
CA ALA A 297 6.63 30.94 23.23
C ALA A 297 6.86 29.53 23.82
N VAL A 298 7.29 28.57 22.98
CA VAL A 298 7.60 27.19 23.40
C VAL A 298 8.88 27.16 24.24
N LEU A 299 9.89 27.95 23.85
CA LEU A 299 11.19 28.02 24.52
C LEU A 299 11.15 28.79 25.85
N LYS A 300 10.01 29.43 26.18
CA LYS A 300 9.84 30.13 27.44
C LYS A 300 9.90 29.13 28.61
N GLY A 301 10.87 29.31 29.50
CA GLY A 301 11.07 28.43 30.65
C GLY A 301 11.90 27.17 30.35
N LYS A 302 12.50 27.08 29.16
CA LYS A 302 13.50 26.06 28.85
C LYS A 302 14.67 26.15 29.85
N PRO A 303 15.05 25.05 30.53
CA PRO A 303 16.28 24.99 31.32
C PRO A 303 17.53 25.31 30.49
N ASP A 304 18.54 25.94 31.07
CA ASP A 304 19.74 26.35 30.34
C ASP A 304 20.58 25.15 29.87
N ASP A 305 20.55 24.04 30.60
CA ASP A 305 21.26 22.80 30.32
C ASP A 305 20.58 21.92 29.25
N VAL A 306 19.32 22.19 28.91
CA VAL A 306 18.58 21.44 27.89
C VAL A 306 18.70 22.13 26.52
N PRO A 307 19.14 21.43 25.45
CA PRO A 307 19.15 21.99 24.10
C PRO A 307 17.77 22.44 23.63
N ALA A 308 17.71 23.47 22.79
CA ALA A 308 16.46 24.00 22.26
C ALA A 308 15.72 22.96 21.40
N SER A 309 16.46 22.18 20.60
CA SER A 309 15.89 21.08 19.81
C SER A 309 15.14 20.07 20.68
N ARG A 310 15.78 19.62 21.76
CA ARG A 310 15.26 18.63 22.71
C ARG A 310 14.03 19.16 23.43
N TRP A 311 14.10 20.38 23.96
CA TRP A 311 12.98 21.00 24.65
C TRP A 311 11.75 21.12 23.75
N VAL A 312 11.91 21.64 22.53
CA VAL A 312 10.79 21.76 21.59
C VAL A 312 10.26 20.37 21.25
N ALA A 313 11.11 19.40 20.94
CA ALA A 313 10.67 18.03 20.64
C ALA A 313 9.83 17.42 21.78
N ASP A 314 10.28 17.55 23.03
CA ASP A 314 9.58 17.05 24.21
C ASP A 314 8.22 17.76 24.42
N GLN A 315 8.14 19.08 24.22
CA GLN A 315 6.88 19.84 24.32
C GLN A 315 5.80 19.38 23.32
N TYR A 316 6.23 18.91 22.14
CA TYR A 316 5.35 18.38 21.10
C TYR A 316 5.23 16.86 21.10
N ASN A 317 5.90 16.16 22.04
CA ASN A 317 5.98 14.70 22.08
C ASN A 317 6.39 14.10 20.70
N THR A 318 7.45 14.64 20.11
CA THR A 318 7.94 14.24 18.80
C THR A 318 9.41 13.88 18.84
N SER A 319 9.89 13.20 17.79
CA SER A 319 11.27 12.73 17.71
C SER A 319 12.17 13.72 16.99
N LEU A 320 13.45 13.72 17.37
CA LEU A 320 14.54 14.30 16.59
C LEU A 320 15.17 13.30 15.62
N ILE A 321 14.66 12.06 15.56
CA ILE A 321 15.01 11.05 14.57
C ILE A 321 13.96 11.03 13.45
N GLY A 322 14.41 11.22 12.21
CA GLY A 322 13.57 11.14 11.01
C GLY A 322 13.03 9.72 10.75
N ALA A 323 12.06 9.59 9.86
CA ALA A 323 11.56 8.30 9.41
C ALA A 323 12.65 7.49 8.71
N SER A 324 13.42 8.10 7.80
CA SER A 324 14.49 7.40 7.09
C SER A 324 15.63 6.96 8.02
N GLU A 325 15.90 7.76 9.05
CA GLU A 325 16.92 7.45 10.06
C GLU A 325 16.44 6.31 10.97
N ARG A 326 15.16 6.30 11.34
CA ARG A 326 14.53 5.20 12.07
C ARG A 326 14.55 3.90 11.26
N ASP A 327 14.17 3.93 9.99
CA ASP A 327 14.20 2.77 9.11
C ASP A 327 15.62 2.20 8.97
N ALA A 328 16.63 3.07 8.89
CA ALA A 328 18.03 2.66 8.87
C ALA A 328 18.45 2.01 10.19
N ILE A 329 18.09 2.59 11.34
CA ILE A 329 18.35 2.00 12.66
C ILE A 329 17.67 0.63 12.77
N GLU A 330 16.40 0.51 12.38
CA GLU A 330 15.66 -0.76 12.37
C GLU A 330 16.30 -1.82 11.46
N TYR A 331 16.80 -1.41 10.29
CA TYR A 331 17.54 -2.31 9.41
C TYR A 331 18.78 -2.87 10.11
N HIS A 332 19.54 -2.02 10.80
CA HIS A 332 20.71 -2.46 11.57
C HIS A 332 20.35 -3.34 12.77
N ILE A 333 19.23 -3.08 13.45
CA ILE A 333 18.70 -3.95 14.51
C ILE A 333 18.36 -5.33 13.93
N LYS A 334 17.61 -5.39 12.82
CA LYS A 334 17.23 -6.64 12.15
C LYS A 334 18.44 -7.42 11.65
N LYS A 335 19.46 -6.73 11.16
CA LYS A 335 20.73 -7.35 10.70
C LYS A 335 21.54 -7.95 11.85
N ASN A 336 21.38 -7.45 13.07
CA ASN A 336 22.07 -7.91 14.27
C ASN A 336 21.12 -8.68 15.21
N ASP A 337 20.28 -9.56 14.65
CA ASP A 337 19.39 -10.47 15.39
C ASP A 337 18.47 -9.78 16.42
N GLY A 338 17.99 -8.57 16.09
CA GLY A 338 17.09 -7.81 16.97
C GLY A 338 17.79 -7.02 18.06
N VAL A 339 19.13 -6.97 18.08
CA VAL A 339 19.91 -6.23 19.06
C VAL A 339 20.45 -4.94 18.44
N LEU A 340 20.27 -3.82 19.15
CA LEU A 340 20.87 -2.54 18.77
C LEU A 340 22.36 -2.52 19.12
N VAL A 341 23.22 -2.74 18.12
CA VAL A 341 24.68 -2.65 18.27
C VAL A 341 25.14 -1.26 17.81
N LEU A 342 25.39 -0.36 18.77
CA LEU A 342 25.76 1.05 18.48
C LEU A 342 27.01 1.18 17.61
N ASP A 343 28.01 0.31 17.81
CA ASP A 343 29.25 0.32 17.03
C ASP A 343 29.05 -0.16 15.58
N ALA A 344 27.94 -0.84 15.29
CA ALA A 344 27.57 -1.25 13.94
C ALA A 344 26.78 -0.17 13.17
N LEU A 345 26.41 0.94 13.83
CA LEU A 345 25.74 2.06 13.20
C LEU A 345 26.75 3.02 12.56
N PRO A 346 26.42 3.63 11.41
CA PRO A 346 27.11 4.81 10.92
C PRO A 346 27.21 5.89 12.00
N ALA A 347 28.34 6.59 12.08
CA ALA A 347 28.62 7.60 13.12
C ALA A 347 27.48 8.62 13.31
N ARG A 348 26.85 9.05 12.22
CA ARG A 348 25.69 9.96 12.26
C ARG A 348 24.50 9.33 12.99
N LEU A 349 24.15 8.08 12.69
CA LEU A 349 23.02 7.41 13.34
C LEU A 349 23.33 7.14 14.81
N ARG A 350 24.55 6.68 15.12
CA ARG A 350 25.00 6.50 16.50
C ARG A 350 24.83 7.76 17.34
N ALA A 351 25.29 8.91 16.86
CA ALA A 351 25.16 10.17 17.57
C ALA A 351 23.68 10.55 17.84
N LEU A 352 22.77 10.25 16.91
CA LEU A 352 21.34 10.48 17.10
C LEU A 352 20.72 9.55 18.15
N VAL A 353 21.11 8.27 18.14
CA VAL A 353 20.67 7.28 19.12
C VAL A 353 21.14 7.67 20.53
N GLU A 354 22.39 8.10 20.66
CA GLU A 354 22.97 8.57 21.92
C GLU A 354 22.29 9.86 22.42
N PHE A 355 21.81 10.72 21.52
CA PHE A 355 21.09 11.95 21.85
C PHE A 355 19.62 11.73 22.26
N GLU A 356 18.98 10.66 21.76
CA GLU A 356 17.58 10.34 22.02
C GLU A 356 17.41 8.86 22.47
N PRO A 357 18.00 8.44 23.60
CA PRO A 357 18.02 7.03 24.01
C PRO A 357 16.63 6.49 24.34
N ALA A 358 15.72 7.33 24.86
CA ALA A 358 14.40 6.94 25.34
C ALA A 358 13.43 6.43 24.25
N MET A 359 13.68 6.74 22.97
CA MET A 359 12.82 6.29 21.85
C MET A 359 13.26 4.96 21.25
N LEU A 360 14.41 4.45 21.69
CA LEU A 360 15.05 3.23 21.20
C LEU A 360 15.33 2.24 22.31
N GLU A 361 14.80 2.45 23.51
CA GLU A 361 14.59 1.33 24.40
C GLU A 361 13.74 0.34 23.58
N PRO A 362 14.30 -0.82 23.17
CA PRO A 362 13.42 -1.88 22.73
C PRO A 362 12.46 -2.02 23.91
N LYS A 363 11.14 -1.89 23.67
CA LYS A 363 10.15 -2.33 24.65
C LYS A 363 10.72 -3.58 25.24
N SER A 364 11.10 -3.55 26.51
CA SER A 364 11.97 -4.58 27.06
C SER A 364 11.31 -5.92 26.71
N ALA A 365 12.08 -6.99 26.50
CA ALA A 365 11.46 -8.30 26.30
C ALA A 365 10.43 -8.62 27.41
N ALA A 366 10.55 -7.99 28.59
CA ALA A 366 9.56 -7.99 29.66
C ALA A 366 8.25 -7.20 29.40
N GLU A 367 8.27 -6.09 28.65
CA GLU A 367 7.05 -5.38 28.20
C GLU A 367 6.39 -6.03 26.98
N LEU A 368 7.14 -6.84 26.22
CA LEU A 368 6.60 -7.65 25.11
C LEU A 368 6.03 -9.00 25.56
N GLU A 369 6.13 -9.36 26.84
CA GLU A 369 5.64 -10.65 27.34
C GLU A 369 4.99 -10.63 28.72
N SER A 370 4.36 -9.53 29.15
CA SER A 370 3.37 -9.72 30.21
C SER A 370 2.24 -10.61 29.64
N PRO A 371 1.84 -11.69 30.33
CA PRO A 371 0.71 -12.52 29.90
C PRO A 371 -0.53 -11.67 29.58
N ASP A 372 -0.72 -10.57 30.31
CA ASP A 372 -1.82 -9.63 30.12
C ASP A 372 -1.75 -8.86 28.80
N VAL A 373 -0.56 -8.48 28.33
CA VAL A 373 -0.38 -7.80 27.03
C VAL A 373 -0.62 -8.77 25.87
N LYS A 374 -0.13 -10.01 25.98
CA LYS A 374 -0.40 -11.07 25.01
C LYS A 374 -1.89 -11.43 24.98
N LEU A 375 -2.52 -11.50 26.14
CA LEU A 375 -3.96 -11.75 26.27
C LEU A 375 -4.78 -10.61 25.67
N THR A 376 -4.44 -9.35 25.97
CA THR A 376 -5.13 -8.16 25.44
C THR A 376 -5.01 -8.10 23.92
N ALA A 377 -3.81 -8.26 23.36
CA ALA A 377 -3.62 -8.25 21.91
C ALA A 377 -4.39 -9.37 21.19
N ALA A 378 -4.48 -10.55 21.80
CA ALA A 378 -5.22 -11.65 21.22
C ALA A 378 -6.74 -11.49 21.41
N VAL A 379 -7.21 -10.87 22.50
CA VAL A 379 -8.60 -10.43 22.66
C VAL A 379 -8.96 -9.37 21.62
N ASP A 380 -8.09 -8.39 21.34
CA ASP A 380 -8.30 -7.38 20.30
C ASP A 380 -8.43 -7.99 18.90
N VAL A 381 -7.62 -9.01 18.59
CA VAL A 381 -7.71 -9.77 17.32
C VAL A 381 -9.04 -10.52 17.23
N LEU A 382 -9.48 -11.17 18.30
CA LEU A 382 -10.77 -11.85 18.37
C LEU A 382 -11.94 -10.86 18.24
N GLU A 383 -11.86 -9.70 18.89
CA GLU A 383 -12.88 -8.65 18.81
C GLU A 383 -12.94 -8.05 17.40
N ALA A 384 -11.78 -7.82 16.75
CA ALA A 384 -11.72 -7.35 15.38
C ALA A 384 -12.26 -8.39 14.38
N ALA A 385 -12.02 -9.68 14.63
CA ALA A 385 -12.57 -10.77 13.83
C ALA A 385 -14.10 -10.87 13.99
N ALA A 386 -14.61 -10.81 15.21
CA ALA A 386 -16.04 -10.80 15.50
C ALA A 386 -16.74 -9.55 14.92
N LYS A 387 -16.13 -8.36 15.05
CA LYS A 387 -16.61 -7.12 14.43
C LYS A 387 -16.60 -7.18 12.90
N LYS A 388 -15.63 -7.86 12.27
CA LYS A 388 -15.63 -8.08 10.82
C LYS A 388 -16.79 -8.96 10.39
N VAL A 389 -17.06 -10.06 11.09
CA VAL A 389 -18.22 -10.91 10.80
C VAL A 389 -19.52 -10.10 10.95
N GLY A 390 -19.67 -9.36 12.06
CA GLY A 390 -20.86 -8.52 12.30
C GLY A 390 -20.98 -7.27 11.42
N LYS A 391 -19.90 -6.78 10.80
CA LYS A 391 -19.93 -5.66 9.84
C LYS A 391 -20.27 -6.07 8.42
N HIS A 392 -19.96 -7.30 8.04
CA HIS A 392 -20.13 -7.77 6.67
C HIS A 392 -21.50 -8.41 6.43
N PHE A 393 -22.16 -8.89 7.48
CA PHE A 393 -23.49 -9.44 7.38
C PHE A 393 -24.29 -9.12 8.65
N SER A 394 -25.46 -8.51 8.48
CA SER A 394 -26.46 -8.45 9.55
C SER A 394 -27.01 -9.85 9.83
N ALA A 395 -27.59 -10.06 11.03
CA ALA A 395 -28.22 -11.34 11.36
C ALA A 395 -29.31 -11.74 10.33
N GLU A 396 -29.97 -10.75 9.73
CA GLU A 396 -30.97 -10.92 8.68
C GLU A 396 -30.34 -11.32 7.34
N GLU A 397 -29.19 -10.75 6.99
CA GLU A 397 -28.43 -11.11 5.77
C GLU A 397 -27.83 -12.52 5.85
N ILE A 398 -27.36 -12.95 7.03
CA ILE A 398 -26.89 -14.32 7.25
C ILE A 398 -28.06 -15.30 7.15
N ALA A 399 -29.22 -14.98 7.73
CA ALA A 399 -30.41 -15.82 7.66
C ALA A 399 -30.93 -15.98 6.21
N ALA A 400 -30.77 -14.95 5.38
CA ALA A 400 -31.14 -14.96 3.97
C ALA A 400 -30.07 -15.57 3.04
N ALA A 401 -28.86 -15.84 3.53
CA ALA A 401 -27.78 -16.39 2.71
C ALA A 401 -27.98 -17.89 2.38
N SER A 402 -27.35 -18.35 1.31
CA SER A 402 -27.31 -19.78 0.94
C SER A 402 -26.77 -20.65 2.09
N ASP A 403 -27.19 -21.92 2.14
CA ASP A 403 -26.75 -22.86 3.18
C ASP A 403 -25.22 -23.03 3.23
N GLU A 404 -24.56 -22.95 2.07
CA GLU A 404 -23.10 -23.03 1.97
C GLU A 404 -22.40 -21.84 2.65
N VAL A 405 -22.88 -20.62 2.41
CA VAL A 405 -22.36 -19.39 3.06
C VAL A 405 -22.62 -19.42 4.58
N ARG A 406 -23.81 -19.86 5.00
CA ARG A 406 -24.14 -20.03 6.43
C ARG A 406 -23.25 -21.06 7.12
N THR A 407 -22.95 -22.17 6.45
CA THR A 407 -22.08 -23.23 6.98
C THR A 407 -20.65 -22.72 7.12
N LYS A 408 -20.12 -22.04 6.10
CA LYS A 408 -18.75 -21.49 6.11
C LYS A 408 -18.55 -20.43 7.18
N GLU A 409 -19.50 -19.51 7.36
CA GLU A 409 -19.40 -18.50 8.42
C GLU A 409 -19.60 -19.11 9.83
N ARG A 410 -20.42 -20.18 9.96
CA ARG A 410 -20.50 -20.96 11.21
C ARG A 410 -19.17 -21.61 11.56
N GLU A 411 -18.53 -22.32 10.64
CA GLU A 411 -17.21 -22.94 10.86
C GLU A 411 -16.16 -21.90 11.26
N ARG A 412 -16.23 -20.70 10.66
CA ARG A 412 -15.33 -19.60 11.01
C ARG A 412 -15.55 -19.09 12.43
N LEU A 413 -16.80 -18.95 12.86
CA LEU A 413 -17.16 -18.56 14.22
C LEU A 413 -16.78 -19.65 15.24
N GLU A 414 -16.99 -20.92 14.91
CA GLU A 414 -16.59 -22.06 15.74
C GLU A 414 -15.08 -22.12 15.94
N ASN A 415 -14.28 -21.89 14.88
CA ASN A 415 -12.82 -21.79 14.99
C ASN A 415 -12.36 -20.62 15.89
N ILE A 416 -13.03 -19.46 15.79
CA ILE A 416 -12.76 -18.31 16.67
C ILE A 416 -13.07 -18.66 18.13
N ILE A 417 -14.18 -19.38 18.38
CA ILE A 417 -14.58 -19.82 19.72
C ILE A 417 -13.60 -20.84 20.28
N GLU A 418 -13.16 -21.84 19.51
CA GLU A 418 -12.17 -22.83 19.97
C GLU A 418 -10.82 -22.18 20.27
N LEU A 419 -10.34 -21.25 19.43
CA LEU A 419 -9.13 -20.48 19.70
C LEU A 419 -9.25 -19.70 21.03
N ALA A 420 -10.40 -19.07 21.27
CA ALA A 420 -10.66 -18.36 22.51
C ALA A 420 -10.70 -19.29 23.74
N LYS A 421 -11.25 -20.51 23.60
CA LYS A 421 -11.25 -21.51 24.68
C LYS A 421 -9.85 -22.03 24.99
N GLU A 422 -9.03 -22.29 23.98
CA GLU A 422 -7.63 -22.70 24.17
C GLU A 422 -6.82 -21.62 24.88
N MET A 423 -7.02 -20.36 24.49
CA MET A 423 -6.43 -19.23 25.19
C MET A 423 -6.86 -19.15 26.66
N LEU A 424 -8.16 -19.28 26.94
CA LEU A 424 -8.70 -19.28 28.31
C LEU A 424 -8.08 -20.40 29.17
N LYS A 425 -7.96 -21.61 28.61
CA LYS A 425 -7.29 -22.74 29.26
C LYS A 425 -5.81 -22.51 29.51
N ALA A 426 -5.13 -21.75 28.66
CA ALA A 426 -3.71 -21.42 28.84
C ALA A 426 -3.48 -20.33 29.90
N THR A 427 -4.52 -19.58 30.28
CA THR A 427 -4.46 -18.47 31.25
C THR A 427 -4.98 -18.81 32.66
N ILE A 428 -5.67 -19.94 32.83
CA ILE A 428 -6.12 -20.49 34.13
C ILE A 428 -5.14 -21.58 34.55
#